data_AF-A0A6G0KLU7-F1
#
_entry.id   AF-A0A6G0KLU7-F1
#
_cell.length_a   1.000
_cell.length_b   1.000
_cell.length_c   1.000
_cell.angle_alpha   90.00
_cell.angle_beta   90.00
_cell.angle_gamma   90.00
#
_symmetry.space_group_name_H-M   'P 1'
#
loop_
_entity.id
_entity.type
_entity.pdbx_description
1 polymer ?
#
loop_
_entity_poly.entity_id
_entity_poly.type
_entity_poly.pdbx_seq_one_letter_code
_entity_poly.pdbx_strand_id
1 'polypeptide(L)'
;MASPSSPSTPQTPPPISREAKQFERASAKKRVLDAYLAGHDWLAVAASNAVSVSTARRITAKGSIEQQPRGGVRSVCIKMTVEVMSKLEEYLDEQADMTMAVMRERLISDVSADVSISSIHRALHGMLYTVKGLRIEKATMNNDVNKTKRKEFAIALNKHVSAGDMIV
;
A
#
# COMPACT_ATOMS: atom_id res chain seq x y z
N MET A 1 42.26 -29.61 55.69
CA MET A 1 42.71 -29.88 54.31
C MET A 1 41.49 -29.94 53.41
N ALA A 2 41.54 -29.16 52.32
CA ALA A 2 40.72 -29.13 51.10
C ALA A 2 39.19 -29.38 51.19
N SER A 3 38.42 -28.29 51.02
CA SER A 3 37.01 -28.34 50.63
C SER A 3 36.84 -28.97 49.24
N PRO A 4 35.85 -29.85 49.01
CA PRO A 4 35.60 -30.38 47.68
C PRO A 4 34.89 -29.34 46.82
N SER A 5 35.50 -29.01 45.68
CA SER A 5 34.93 -28.16 44.63
C SER A 5 33.66 -28.78 44.06
N SER A 6 32.57 -28.03 44.07
CA SER A 6 31.30 -28.43 43.44
C SER A 6 31.48 -28.63 41.93
N PRO A 7 30.87 -29.67 41.32
CA PRO A 7 30.92 -29.87 39.88
C PRO A 7 30.13 -28.76 39.18
N SER A 8 30.78 -28.05 38.24
CA SER A 8 30.13 -27.08 37.37
C SER A 8 29.14 -27.81 36.46
N THR A 9 27.84 -27.57 36.67
CA THR A 9 26.78 -28.04 35.79
C THR A 9 27.04 -27.53 34.35
N PRO A 10 26.93 -28.37 33.30
CA PRO A 10 27.03 -27.89 31.93
C PRO A 10 25.89 -26.89 31.67
N GLN A 11 26.23 -25.61 31.54
CA GLN A 11 25.25 -24.62 31.10
C GLN A 11 24.93 -24.88 29.64
N THR A 12 23.74 -25.40 29.36
CA THR A 12 23.20 -25.46 28.01
C THR A 12 23.16 -24.03 27.46
N PRO A 13 23.86 -23.73 26.34
CA PRO A 13 23.83 -22.39 25.77
C PRO A 13 22.38 -22.00 25.44
N PRO A 14 22.00 -20.74 25.68
CA PRO A 14 20.65 -20.29 25.41
C PRO A 14 20.29 -20.51 23.95
N PRO A 15 19.03 -20.91 23.65
CA PRO A 15 18.61 -21.18 22.29
C PRO A 15 18.77 -19.92 21.43
N ILE A 16 19.55 -20.03 20.36
CA ILE A 16 19.80 -18.95 19.40
C ILE A 16 18.46 -18.56 18.76
N SER A 17 18.15 -17.26 18.80
CA SER A 17 16.92 -16.71 18.21
C SER A 17 16.85 -16.92 16.70
N ARG A 18 15.63 -16.83 16.15
CA ARG A 18 15.41 -16.99 14.71
C ARG A 18 16.11 -15.87 13.92
N GLU A 19 16.09 -14.66 14.47
CA GLU A 19 16.69 -13.46 13.90
C GLU A 19 18.21 -13.59 13.84
N ALA A 20 18.84 -14.09 14.90
CA ALA A 20 20.28 -14.33 14.94
C ALA A 20 20.70 -15.39 13.91
N LYS A 21 19.94 -16.49 13.77
CA LYS A 21 20.17 -17.50 12.72
C LYS A 21 20.04 -16.91 11.31
N GLN A 22 19.06 -16.03 11.11
CA GLN A 22 18.85 -15.37 9.81
C GLN A 22 19.97 -14.39 9.49
N PHE A 23 20.41 -13.62 10.48
CA PHE A 23 21.53 -12.69 10.38
C PHE A 23 22.82 -13.45 10.01
N GLU A 24 23.18 -14.50 10.73
CA GLU A 24 24.37 -15.31 10.43
C GLU A 24 24.32 -15.90 9.02
N ARG A 25 23.16 -16.41 8.60
CA ARG A 25 22.98 -16.92 7.24
C ARG A 25 23.15 -15.83 6.17
N ALA A 26 22.70 -14.61 6.43
CA ALA A 26 22.87 -13.48 5.52
C ALA A 26 24.34 -13.05 5.46
N SER A 27 25.00 -12.96 6.62
CA SER A 27 26.43 -12.65 6.74
C SER A 27 27.31 -13.68 6.03
N ALA A 28 27.02 -14.97 6.19
CA ALA A 28 27.71 -16.05 5.48
C ALA A 28 27.62 -15.90 3.95
N LYS A 29 26.43 -15.59 3.43
CA LYS A 29 26.22 -15.32 2.00
C LYS A 29 26.95 -14.07 1.52
N LYS A 30 26.98 -13.03 2.35
CA LYS A 30 27.69 -11.79 2.05
C LYS A 30 29.19 -12.04 1.91
N ARG A 31 29.80 -12.77 2.86
CA ARG A 31 31.23 -13.14 2.81
C ARG A 31 31.60 -13.87 1.51
N VAL A 32 30.73 -14.76 1.02
CA VAL A 32 30.92 -15.46 -0.26
C VAL A 32 30.88 -14.49 -1.45
N LEU A 33 29.92 -13.56 -1.45
CA LEU A 33 29.81 -12.55 -2.51
C LEU A 33 31.00 -11.59 -2.51
N ASP A 34 31.42 -11.12 -1.32
CA ASP A 34 32.56 -10.23 -1.17
C ASP A 34 33.86 -10.90 -1.65
N ALA A 35 34.08 -12.18 -1.31
CA ALA A 35 35.22 -12.95 -1.79
C ALA A 35 35.23 -13.11 -3.33
N TYR A 36 34.05 -13.31 -3.94
CA TYR A 36 33.92 -13.38 -5.39
C TYR A 36 34.25 -12.04 -6.05
N LEU A 37 33.73 -10.93 -5.52
CA LEU A 37 34.00 -9.57 -6.03
C LEU A 37 35.48 -9.18 -5.88
N ALA A 38 36.15 -9.66 -4.83
CA ALA A 38 37.58 -9.47 -4.61
C ALA A 38 38.47 -10.42 -5.44
N GLY A 39 37.89 -11.33 -6.24
CA GLY A 39 38.64 -12.28 -7.07
C GLY A 39 39.29 -13.43 -6.28
N HIS A 40 38.87 -13.66 -5.03
CA HIS A 40 39.37 -14.74 -4.18
C HIS A 40 38.61 -16.07 -4.42
N ASP A 41 39.11 -17.15 -3.83
CA ASP A 41 38.43 -18.46 -3.87
C ASP A 41 37.17 -18.46 -2.98
N TRP A 42 36.07 -18.00 -3.58
CA TRP A 42 34.76 -17.93 -2.95
C TRP A 42 34.12 -19.31 -2.69
N LEU A 43 34.60 -20.39 -3.30
CA LEU A 43 34.12 -21.76 -3.01
C LEU A 43 34.68 -22.26 -1.68
N ALA A 44 35.95 -21.98 -1.39
CA ALA A 44 36.54 -22.25 -0.08
C ALA A 44 35.82 -21.45 1.03
N VAL A 45 35.52 -20.17 0.77
CA VAL A 45 34.74 -19.33 1.70
C VAL A 45 33.32 -19.87 1.89
N ALA A 46 32.68 -20.42 0.85
CA ALA A 46 31.36 -21.04 0.98
C ALA A 46 31.40 -22.28 1.89
N ALA A 47 32.41 -23.14 1.72
CA ALA A 47 32.60 -24.34 2.53
C ALA A 47 32.82 -24.01 4.02
N SER A 48 33.68 -23.02 4.31
CA SER A 48 33.96 -22.60 5.70
C SER A 48 32.76 -21.95 6.40
N ASN A 49 31.81 -21.42 5.63
CA ASN A 49 30.63 -20.72 6.13
C ASN A 49 29.35 -21.56 6.02
N ALA A 50 29.46 -22.88 5.74
CA ALA A 50 28.34 -23.78 5.56
C ALA A 50 27.29 -23.31 4.52
N VAL A 51 27.75 -22.63 3.46
CA VAL A 51 26.91 -22.23 2.33
C VAL A 51 27.03 -23.30 1.23
N SER A 52 25.89 -23.84 0.77
CA SER A 52 25.92 -24.83 -0.31
C SER A 52 26.52 -24.26 -1.59
N VAL A 53 27.29 -25.06 -2.33
CA VAL A 53 27.90 -24.68 -3.60
C VAL A 53 26.85 -24.15 -4.59
N SER A 54 25.66 -24.76 -4.63
CA SER A 54 24.53 -24.32 -5.44
C SER A 54 24.03 -22.91 -5.08
N THR A 55 24.00 -22.58 -3.79
CA THR A 55 23.61 -21.26 -3.30
C THR A 55 24.70 -20.23 -3.57
N ALA A 56 25.96 -20.60 -3.34
CA ALA A 56 27.12 -19.75 -3.63
C ALA A 56 27.16 -19.37 -5.11
N ARG A 57 27.06 -20.36 -6.02
CA ARG A 57 26.95 -20.14 -7.47
C ARG A 57 25.79 -19.21 -7.85
N ARG A 58 24.62 -19.38 -7.23
CA ARG A 58 23.46 -18.53 -7.51
C ARG A 58 23.70 -17.09 -7.09
N ILE A 59 24.31 -16.88 -5.93
CA ILE A 59 24.60 -15.54 -5.39
C ILE A 59 25.65 -14.84 -6.24
N THR A 60 26.73 -15.52 -6.62
CA THR A 60 27.78 -14.95 -7.47
C THR A 60 27.27 -14.68 -8.87
N ALA A 61 26.52 -15.60 -9.48
CA ALA A 61 25.88 -15.39 -10.78
C ALA A 61 24.85 -14.24 -10.77
N LYS A 62 24.09 -14.08 -9.68
CA LYS A 62 23.14 -12.96 -9.51
C LYS A 62 23.84 -11.65 -9.14
N GLY A 63 25.03 -11.71 -8.54
CA GLY A 63 25.73 -10.55 -7.98
C GLY A 63 25.07 -9.93 -6.74
N SER A 64 24.09 -10.61 -6.12
CA SER A 64 23.33 -10.06 -4.98
C SER A 64 22.83 -11.15 -4.03
N ILE A 65 22.87 -10.83 -2.73
CA ILE A 65 22.30 -11.67 -1.66
C ILE A 65 20.84 -11.32 -1.34
N GLU A 66 20.29 -10.28 -1.97
CA GLU A 66 18.93 -9.82 -1.71
C GLU A 66 17.89 -10.86 -2.11
N GLN A 67 17.01 -11.14 -1.15
CA GLN A 67 15.86 -12.01 -1.38
C GLN A 67 14.81 -11.22 -2.15
N GLN A 68 14.37 -11.78 -3.27
CA GLN A 68 13.23 -11.22 -3.97
C GLN A 68 11.95 -11.48 -3.18
N PRO A 69 10.92 -10.63 -3.32
CA PRO A 69 9.60 -10.89 -2.77
C PRO A 69 9.14 -12.29 -3.14
N ARG A 70 8.63 -13.03 -2.15
CA ARG A 70 8.13 -14.38 -2.38
C ARG A 70 6.67 -14.33 -2.77
N GLY A 71 6.34 -15.00 -3.86
CA GLY A 71 4.98 -15.11 -4.35
C GLY A 71 4.45 -13.80 -4.94
N GLY A 72 3.15 -13.77 -5.17
CA GLY A 72 2.45 -12.65 -5.78
C GLY A 72 1.02 -13.03 -6.13
N VAL A 73 0.19 -12.02 -6.40
CA VAL A 73 -1.17 -12.24 -6.89
C VAL A 73 -1.10 -12.65 -8.35
N ARG A 74 -1.79 -13.73 -8.71
CA ARG A 74 -1.95 -14.12 -10.11
C ARG A 74 -2.90 -13.14 -10.79
N SER A 75 -2.54 -12.64 -11.97
CA SER A 75 -3.36 -11.69 -12.74
C SER A 75 -4.81 -12.15 -12.92
N VAL A 76 -5.01 -13.44 -13.18
CA VAL A 76 -6.35 -14.07 -13.34
C VAL A 76 -7.21 -13.99 -12.08
N CYS A 77 -6.61 -13.85 -10.89
CA CYS A 77 -7.34 -13.73 -9.63
C CYS A 77 -7.69 -12.28 -9.25
N ILE A 78 -7.26 -11.29 -10.04
CA ILE A 78 -7.50 -9.87 -9.75
C ILE A 78 -8.91 -9.50 -10.21
N LYS A 79 -9.79 -9.21 -9.24
CA LYS A 79 -11.14 -8.69 -9.51
C LYS A 79 -11.16 -7.16 -9.68
N MET A 80 -10.33 -6.44 -8.93
CA MET A 80 -10.19 -4.98 -9.04
C MET A 80 -9.23 -4.65 -10.18
N THR A 81 -9.69 -4.86 -11.41
CA THR A 81 -8.94 -4.52 -12.63
C THR A 81 -8.96 -3.00 -12.86
N VAL A 82 -8.12 -2.53 -13.79
CA VAL A 82 -8.10 -1.11 -14.19
C VAL A 82 -9.47 -0.67 -14.72
N GLU A 83 -10.15 -1.53 -15.47
CA GLU A 83 -11.51 -1.28 -15.97
C GLU A 83 -12.53 -1.09 -14.82
N VAL A 84 -12.52 -1.99 -13.83
CA VAL A 84 -13.39 -1.89 -12.65
C VAL A 84 -13.11 -0.62 -11.86
N MET A 85 -11.83 -0.25 -11.68
CA MET A 85 -11.46 1.00 -11.01
C MET A 85 -11.90 2.23 -11.80
N SER A 86 -11.79 2.21 -13.13
CA SER A 86 -12.27 3.30 -13.99
C SER A 86 -13.79 3.48 -13.89
N LYS A 87 -14.55 2.38 -13.77
CA LYS A 87 -16.01 2.47 -13.56
C LYS A 87 -16.37 3.08 -12.21
N LEU A 88 -15.62 2.77 -11.15
CA LEU A 88 -15.82 3.41 -9.85
C LEU A 88 -15.63 4.93 -9.90
N GLU A 89 -14.66 5.41 -10.67
CA GLU A 89 -14.43 6.84 -10.89
C GLU A 89 -15.57 7.48 -11.70
N GLU A 90 -16.00 6.85 -12.79
CA GLU A 90 -17.14 7.30 -13.60
C GLU A 90 -18.43 7.43 -12.75
N TYR A 91 -18.69 6.48 -11.85
CA TYR A 91 -19.84 6.55 -10.95
C TYR A 91 -19.75 7.73 -9.97
N LEU A 92 -18.56 8.06 -9.48
CA LEU A 92 -18.36 9.20 -8.59
C LEU A 92 -18.52 10.54 -9.32
N ASP A 93 -18.07 10.62 -10.57
CA ASP A 93 -18.24 11.80 -11.42
C ASP A 93 -19.71 12.05 -11.77
N GLU A 94 -20.48 10.98 -12.01
CA GLU A 94 -21.93 11.07 -12.20
C GLU A 94 -22.64 11.52 -10.92
N GLN A 95 -22.31 10.91 -9.79
CA GLN A 95 -22.96 11.16 -8.51
C GLN A 95 -22.00 10.93 -7.33
N ALA A 96 -21.50 12.03 -6.76
CA ALA A 96 -20.54 11.99 -5.66
C ALA A 96 -21.08 11.39 -4.33
N ASP A 97 -22.40 11.35 -4.13
CA ASP A 97 -23.04 10.73 -2.95
C ASP A 97 -23.46 9.27 -3.19
N MET A 98 -23.05 8.67 -4.31
CA MET A 98 -23.38 7.28 -4.62
C MET A 98 -22.78 6.33 -3.58
N THR A 99 -23.65 5.48 -3.02
CA THR A 99 -23.23 4.52 -2.01
C THR A 99 -22.44 3.37 -2.65
N MET A 100 -21.49 2.81 -1.90
CA MET A 100 -20.71 1.64 -2.36
C MET A 100 -21.59 0.40 -2.61
N ALA A 101 -22.78 0.32 -1.98
CA ALA A 101 -23.75 -0.74 -2.25
C ALA A 101 -24.32 -0.62 -3.67
N VAL A 102 -24.70 0.60 -4.07
CA VAL A 102 -25.16 0.89 -5.45
C VAL A 102 -24.03 0.69 -6.45
N MET A 103 -22.80 1.14 -6.13
CA MET A 103 -21.63 0.89 -6.99
C MET A 103 -21.40 -0.61 -7.21
N ARG A 104 -21.59 -1.45 -6.19
CA ARG A 104 -21.48 -2.90 -6.34
C ARG A 104 -22.50 -3.45 -7.33
N GLU A 105 -23.75 -3.04 -7.22
CA GLU A 105 -24.82 -3.48 -8.13
C GLU A 105 -24.51 -3.05 -9.58
N ARG A 106 -24.07 -1.80 -9.76
CA ARG A 106 -23.66 -1.30 -11.08
C ARG A 106 -22.44 -2.03 -11.66
N LEU A 107 -21.43 -2.33 -10.84
CA LEU A 107 -20.27 -3.12 -11.30
C LEU A 107 -20.67 -4.53 -11.78
N ILE A 108 -21.67 -5.14 -11.13
CA ILE A 108 -22.23 -6.42 -11.58
C ILE A 108 -22.94 -6.25 -12.93
N SER A 109 -23.72 -5.17 -13.11
CA SER A 109 -24.44 -4.92 -14.36
C SER A 109 -23.53 -4.51 -15.53
N ASP A 110 -22.58 -3.60 -15.30
CA ASP A 110 -21.83 -2.94 -16.38
C ASP A 110 -20.63 -3.76 -16.85
N VAL A 111 -19.95 -4.43 -15.92
CA VAL A 111 -18.67 -5.16 -16.20
C VAL A 111 -18.64 -6.57 -15.60
N SER A 112 -19.78 -7.08 -15.12
CA SER A 112 -19.90 -8.42 -14.53
C SER A 112 -18.93 -8.68 -13.37
N ALA A 113 -18.53 -7.64 -12.64
CA ALA A 113 -17.58 -7.73 -11.55
C ALA A 113 -18.28 -7.83 -10.19
N ASP A 114 -18.39 -9.06 -9.66
CA ASP A 114 -18.89 -9.27 -8.30
C ASP A 114 -17.76 -9.10 -7.25
N VAL A 115 -17.81 -7.95 -6.58
CA VAL A 115 -16.86 -7.50 -5.57
C VAL A 115 -17.57 -7.17 -4.26
N SER A 116 -16.88 -7.29 -3.14
CA SER A 116 -17.44 -6.89 -1.84
C SER A 116 -17.40 -5.37 -1.70
N ILE A 117 -18.31 -4.81 -0.88
CA ILE A 117 -18.30 -3.39 -0.48
C ILE A 117 -16.93 -3.00 0.11
N SER A 118 -16.32 -3.87 0.91
CA SER A 118 -14.99 -3.64 1.48
C SER A 118 -13.88 -3.59 0.43
N SER A 119 -14.03 -4.27 -0.70
CA SER A 119 -13.09 -4.21 -1.82
C SER A 119 -13.20 -2.87 -2.56
N ILE A 120 -14.43 -2.41 -2.79
CA ILE A 120 -14.71 -1.07 -3.33
C ILE A 120 -14.11 0.01 -2.42
N HIS A 121 -14.38 -0.05 -1.12
CA HIS A 121 -13.79 0.88 -0.14
C HIS A 121 -12.26 0.92 -0.21
N ARG A 122 -11.60 -0.25 -0.23
CA ARG A 122 -10.13 -0.33 -0.31
C ARG A 122 -9.60 0.22 -1.62
N ALA A 123 -10.29 -0.03 -2.74
CA ALA A 123 -9.89 0.47 -4.04
C ALA A 123 -10.02 1.99 -4.10
N LEU A 124 -11.18 2.54 -3.70
CA LEU A 124 -11.39 3.99 -3.62
C LEU A 124 -10.34 4.67 -2.74
N HIS A 125 -10.06 4.10 -1.57
CA HIS A 125 -9.00 4.61 -0.69
C HIS A 125 -7.60 4.51 -1.34
N GLY A 126 -7.32 3.43 -2.07
CA GLY A 126 -6.07 3.26 -2.82
C GLY A 126 -5.93 4.24 -3.99
N MET A 127 -7.06 4.65 -4.57
CA MET A 127 -7.19 5.70 -5.57
C MET A 127 -7.23 7.11 -4.95
N LEU A 128 -7.00 7.23 -3.63
CA LEU A 128 -6.97 8.48 -2.87
C LEU A 128 -8.32 9.21 -2.74
N TYR A 129 -9.44 8.53 -3.04
CA TYR A 129 -10.76 9.02 -2.73
C TYR A 129 -11.04 8.93 -1.23
N THR A 130 -11.54 10.03 -0.66
CA THR A 130 -11.90 10.12 0.77
C THR A 130 -13.37 10.50 0.90
N VAL A 131 -14.08 9.81 1.79
CA VAL A 131 -15.47 10.14 2.11
C VAL A 131 -15.51 11.42 2.94
N LYS A 132 -16.26 12.42 2.49
CA LYS A 132 -16.53 13.66 3.21
C LYS A 132 -18.03 13.87 3.32
N GLY A 133 -18.48 14.50 4.40
CA GLY A 133 -19.87 14.93 4.52
C GLY A 133 -20.20 15.94 3.41
N LEU A 134 -21.09 15.57 2.50
CA LEU A 134 -21.57 16.43 1.43
C LEU A 134 -22.76 17.26 1.94
N ARG A 135 -22.72 18.57 1.69
CA ARG A 135 -23.87 19.44 1.90
C ARG A 135 -24.72 19.44 0.63
N ILE A 136 -25.74 18.59 0.61
CA ILE A 136 -26.65 18.46 -0.52
C ILE A 136 -27.69 19.59 -0.46
N GLU A 137 -27.62 20.53 -1.41
CA GLU A 137 -28.60 21.60 -1.54
C GLU A 137 -29.81 21.11 -2.35
N LYS A 138 -31.02 21.52 -1.95
CA LYS A 138 -32.24 21.12 -2.66
C LYS A 138 -32.25 21.70 -4.07
N ALA A 139 -32.58 20.88 -5.07
CA ALA A 139 -32.68 21.31 -6.47
C ALA A 139 -33.63 22.51 -6.66
N THR A 140 -34.67 22.61 -5.83
CA THR A 140 -35.62 23.75 -5.84
C THR A 140 -34.99 25.07 -5.39
N MET A 141 -34.00 25.05 -4.49
CA MET A 141 -33.30 26.25 -4.03
C MET A 141 -32.25 26.71 -5.03
N ASN A 142 -31.56 25.77 -5.69
CA ASN A 142 -30.47 26.06 -6.62
C ASN A 142 -30.88 25.94 -8.10
N ASN A 143 -32.16 26.21 -8.42
CA ASN A 143 -32.60 26.30 -9.80
C ASN A 143 -32.03 27.56 -10.49
N ASP A 144 -32.02 27.57 -11.81
CA ASP A 144 -31.36 28.65 -12.58
C ASP A 144 -32.05 30.01 -12.36
N VAL A 145 -33.37 30.02 -12.22
CA VAL A 145 -34.14 31.23 -11.91
C VAL A 145 -33.69 31.86 -10.59
N ASN A 146 -33.53 31.05 -9.54
CA ASN A 146 -33.12 31.50 -8.22
C ASN A 146 -31.63 31.85 -8.18
N LYS A 147 -30.79 31.20 -8.99
CA LYS A 147 -29.39 31.63 -9.19
C LYS A 147 -29.33 33.00 -9.84
N THR A 148 -30.12 33.24 -10.88
CA THR A 148 -30.20 34.53 -11.58
C THR A 148 -30.67 35.64 -10.62
N LYS A 149 -31.77 35.43 -9.91
CA LYS A 149 -32.28 36.39 -8.92
C LYS A 149 -31.25 36.72 -7.83
N ARG A 150 -30.56 35.70 -7.28
CA ARG A 150 -29.50 35.91 -6.28
C ARG A 150 -28.31 36.68 -6.85
N LYS A 151 -27.92 36.41 -8.09
CA LYS A 151 -26.85 37.13 -8.78
C LYS A 151 -27.22 38.59 -9.01
N GLU A 152 -28.41 38.86 -9.54
CA GLU A 152 -28.90 40.23 -9.79
C GLU A 152 -28.96 41.04 -8.50
N PHE A 153 -29.49 40.46 -7.43
CA PHE A 153 -29.49 41.09 -6.10
C PHE A 153 -28.07 41.39 -5.61
N ALA A 154 -27.15 40.44 -5.71
CA ALA A 154 -25.76 40.65 -5.27
C ALA A 154 -25.05 41.75 -6.08
N ILE A 155 -25.30 41.83 -7.39
CA ILE A 155 -24.75 42.90 -8.24
C ILE A 155 -25.31 44.26 -7.82
N ALA A 156 -26.63 44.35 -7.62
CA ALA A 156 -27.27 45.59 -7.19
C ALA A 156 -26.76 46.03 -5.80
N LEU A 157 -26.66 45.09 -4.86
CA LEU A 157 -26.13 45.35 -3.53
C LEU A 157 -24.69 45.86 -3.59
N ASN A 158 -23.82 45.21 -4.35
CA ASN A 158 -22.43 45.64 -4.52
C ASN A 158 -22.31 47.05 -5.13
N LYS A 159 -23.26 47.45 -5.99
CA LYS A 159 -23.32 48.81 -6.55
C LYS A 159 -23.66 49.85 -5.48
N HIS A 160 -24.55 49.53 -4.55
CA HIS A 160 -24.86 50.40 -3.41
C HIS A 160 -23.69 50.51 -2.43
N VAL A 161 -23.05 49.37 -2.12
CA VAL A 161 -21.82 49.34 -1.30
C VAL A 161 -20.73 50.23 -1.92
N SER A 162 -20.51 50.16 -3.23
CA SER A 162 -19.48 50.97 -3.90
C SER A 162 -19.84 52.46 -3.99
N ALA A 163 -21.13 52.81 -3.99
CA ALA A 163 -21.61 54.19 -3.89
C ALA A 163 -21.46 54.78 -2.47
N GLY A 164 -21.16 53.96 -1.47
CA GLY A 164 -21.06 54.37 -0.07
C GLY A 164 -22.41 54.44 0.64
N ASP A 165 -23.45 53.84 0.08
CA ASP A 165 -24.77 53.79 0.69
C ASP A 165 -24.74 52.93 1.97
N MET A 166 -25.32 53.43 3.07
CA MET A 166 -25.53 52.60 4.26
C MET A 166 -26.63 51.58 3.99
N ILE A 167 -26.28 50.30 4.06
CA ILE A 167 -27.24 49.20 4.03
C ILE A 167 -27.80 49.02 5.44
N VAL A 168 -29.10 49.29 5.64
CA VAL A 168 -29.84 49.12 6.90
C VAL A 168 -30.81 47.95 6.79
#